data_AF-A0A4S4KR67-F1
#
_entry.id   AF-A0A4S4KR67-F1
#
_cell.length_a   1.000
_cell.length_b   1.000
_cell.length_c   1.000
_cell.angle_alpha   90.00
_cell.angle_beta   90.00
_cell.angle_gamma   90.00
#
_symmetry.space_group_name_H-M   'P 1'
#
loop_
_entity.id
_entity.type
_entity.pdbx_description
1 polymer ?
#
loop_
_entity_poly.entity_id
_entity_poly.type
_entity_poly.pdbx_seq_one_letter_code
_entity_poly.pdbx_strand_id
1 'polypeptide(L)'
;MPARAALRPRVPAPRAQPIFSRGARIGRLRVGDQANEWLRSENGLKFEKPSDGPNWLGKERPFPMNHTFQPPPPIAESTKYIIHERFMSNPQKFNVSVLSVAFGISMKRIDAILRLKGLEESWKKGKELQTGFAVGMERMLKPTELVIGNIPRSRRDVNAADMQDESEADDQARDRYQRLFWEPVVDGEEAIVPQLLEEAKEELKSTRIETMTAKSNDKLLTGREGKKGPVAVKRLKTIISSPGPGRPVTVFKDVGGRYLDVEERVRRMHEADRRRQAKEARRDSQS
;
A
#
# COMPACT_ATOMS: atom_id res chain seq x y z
N MET A 1 -19.65 -103.76 -49.37
CA MET A 1 -19.39 -103.49 -47.94
C MET A 1 -17.90 -103.22 -47.73
N PRO A 2 -17.45 -101.95 -47.69
CA PRO A 2 -16.08 -101.62 -47.28
C PRO A 2 -16.05 -101.01 -45.86
N ALA A 3 -15.06 -101.44 -45.07
CA ALA A 3 -14.82 -101.07 -43.68
C ALA A 3 -14.32 -99.61 -43.54
N ARG A 4 -14.89 -98.87 -42.57
CA ARG A 4 -14.44 -97.54 -42.16
C ARG A 4 -13.25 -97.64 -41.21
N ALA A 5 -12.13 -97.01 -41.58
CA ALA A 5 -10.98 -96.81 -40.72
C ALA A 5 -11.31 -95.81 -39.59
N ALA A 6 -11.05 -96.19 -38.34
CA ALA A 6 -11.25 -95.36 -37.16
C ALA A 6 -10.12 -94.30 -37.04
N LEU A 7 -10.51 -93.03 -36.95
CA LEU A 7 -9.61 -91.90 -36.67
C LEU A 7 -9.15 -91.93 -35.22
N ARG A 8 -7.84 -91.81 -34.98
CA ARG A 8 -7.23 -91.73 -33.65
C ARG A 8 -7.67 -90.47 -32.88
N PRO A 9 -7.84 -90.52 -31.55
CA PRO A 9 -8.16 -89.34 -30.75
C PRO A 9 -6.96 -88.40 -30.63
N ARG A 10 -7.19 -87.09 -30.85
CA ARG A 10 -6.23 -86.01 -30.59
C ARG A 10 -6.08 -85.81 -29.08
N VAL A 11 -4.85 -85.91 -28.56
CA VAL A 11 -4.51 -85.48 -27.20
C VAL A 11 -4.54 -83.95 -27.15
N PRO A 12 -5.16 -83.31 -26.14
CA PRO A 12 -5.17 -81.85 -26.02
C PRO A 12 -3.78 -81.34 -25.61
N ALA A 13 -3.30 -80.29 -26.30
CA ALA A 13 -2.08 -79.60 -25.93
C ALA A 13 -2.23 -78.89 -24.57
N PRO A 14 -1.20 -78.86 -23.71
CA PRO A 14 -1.27 -78.18 -22.42
C PRO A 14 -1.41 -76.67 -22.63
N ARG A 15 -2.41 -76.08 -21.97
CA ARG A 15 -2.58 -74.62 -21.88
C ARG A 15 -1.41 -74.03 -21.11
N ALA A 16 -0.52 -73.32 -21.79
CA ALA A 16 0.41 -72.41 -21.13
C ALA A 16 -0.40 -71.32 -20.43
N GLN A 17 -0.36 -71.28 -19.09
CA GLN A 17 -0.86 -70.13 -18.35
C GLN A 17 0.12 -68.96 -18.57
N PRO A 18 -0.34 -67.76 -18.93
CA PRO A 18 0.54 -66.61 -19.01
C PRO A 18 0.95 -66.20 -17.58
N ILE A 19 2.18 -66.52 -17.21
CA ILE A 19 2.87 -66.00 -16.03
C ILE A 19 3.29 -64.56 -16.36
N PHE A 20 2.33 -63.65 -16.39
CA PHE A 20 2.61 -62.23 -16.23
C PHE A 20 1.65 -61.71 -15.20
N SER A 21 2.14 -61.64 -13.97
CA SER A 21 1.57 -60.83 -12.90
C SER A 21 1.33 -59.45 -13.49
N ARG A 22 0.06 -59.10 -13.75
CA ARG A 22 -0.32 -57.71 -13.98
C ARG A 22 0.01 -56.99 -12.68
N GLY A 23 1.20 -56.40 -12.61
CA GLY A 23 1.56 -55.49 -11.53
C GLY A 23 0.39 -54.53 -11.36
N ALA A 24 -0.10 -54.40 -10.13
CA ALA A 24 -1.19 -53.50 -9.79
C ALA A 24 -0.90 -52.17 -10.46
N ARG A 25 -1.75 -51.75 -11.40
CA ARG A 25 -1.63 -50.43 -12.01
C ARG A 25 -1.90 -49.45 -10.87
N ILE A 26 -0.84 -48.93 -10.26
CA ILE A 26 -0.96 -47.79 -9.35
C ILE A 26 -1.59 -46.70 -10.22
N GLY A 27 -2.86 -46.38 -9.96
CA GLY A 27 -3.54 -45.30 -10.65
C GLY A 27 -2.70 -44.05 -10.48
N ARG A 28 -2.30 -43.40 -11.58
CA ARG A 28 -1.62 -42.11 -11.48
C ARG A 28 -2.60 -41.15 -10.79
N LEU A 29 -2.36 -40.85 -9.51
CA LEU A 29 -3.05 -39.80 -8.77
C LEU A 29 -2.96 -38.54 -9.62
N ARG A 30 -4.12 -38.00 -10.00
CA ARG A 30 -4.17 -36.70 -10.66
C ARG A 30 -3.79 -35.67 -9.60
N VAL A 31 -3.15 -34.58 -10.00
CA VAL A 31 -2.75 -33.49 -9.06
C VAL A 31 -3.95 -33.00 -8.23
N GLY A 32 -5.16 -33.04 -8.80
CA GLY A 32 -6.40 -32.72 -8.08
C GLY A 32 -6.79 -33.70 -6.97
N ASP A 33 -6.37 -34.97 -7.03
CA ASP A 33 -6.73 -35.99 -6.04
C ASP A 33 -6.04 -35.69 -4.69
N GLN A 34 -4.77 -35.29 -4.73
CA GLN A 34 -4.01 -34.89 -3.52
C GLN A 34 -4.56 -33.60 -2.90
N ALA A 35 -4.96 -32.63 -3.73
CA ALA A 35 -5.56 -31.39 -3.23
C ALA A 35 -6.92 -31.65 -2.57
N ASN A 36 -7.75 -32.51 -3.17
CA ASN A 36 -9.04 -32.90 -2.62
C ASN A 36 -8.89 -33.71 -1.32
N GLU A 37 -7.89 -34.59 -1.25
CA GLU A 37 -7.55 -35.32 -0.03
C GLU A 37 -7.16 -34.36 1.10
N TRP A 38 -6.33 -33.35 0.79
CA TRP A 38 -5.97 -32.32 1.77
C TRP A 38 -7.17 -31.48 2.21
N LEU A 39 -8.04 -31.05 1.28
CA LEU A 39 -9.26 -30.28 1.61
C LEU A 39 -10.22 -31.07 2.53
N ARG A 40 -10.28 -32.40 2.36
CA ARG A 40 -11.08 -33.31 3.20
C ARG A 40 -10.40 -33.72 4.50
N SER A 41 -9.09 -33.49 4.61
CA SER A 41 -8.35 -33.74 5.85
C SER A 41 -8.73 -32.72 6.94
N GLU A 42 -8.44 -33.04 8.20
CA GLU A 42 -8.65 -32.13 9.34
C GLU A 42 -8.00 -30.75 9.11
N ASN A 43 -6.87 -30.71 8.39
CA ASN A 43 -6.15 -29.48 8.08
C ASN A 43 -6.86 -28.60 7.06
N GLY A 44 -7.63 -29.17 6.14
CA GLY A 44 -8.41 -28.43 5.15
C GLY A 44 -9.78 -28.01 5.69
N LEU A 45 -10.46 -28.91 6.41
CA LEU A 45 -11.80 -28.70 6.95
C LEU A 45 -11.90 -27.48 7.87
N LYS A 46 -10.83 -27.15 8.60
CA LYS A 46 -10.79 -25.95 9.46
C LYS A 46 -10.95 -24.62 8.71
N PHE A 47 -10.76 -24.60 7.40
CA PHE A 47 -10.92 -23.42 6.55
C PHE A 47 -12.21 -23.43 5.72
N GLU A 48 -13.01 -24.49 5.79
CA GLU A 48 -14.28 -24.58 5.06
C GLU A 48 -15.29 -23.52 5.53
N LYS A 49 -15.33 -23.29 6.84
CA LYS A 49 -16.19 -22.30 7.47
C LYS A 49 -15.37 -21.16 8.07
N PRO A 50 -15.89 -19.92 8.00
CA PRO A 50 -15.21 -18.78 8.61
C PRO A 50 -15.17 -18.92 10.13
N SER A 51 -14.00 -18.69 10.69
CA SER A 51 -13.74 -18.65 12.13
C SER A 51 -14.04 -17.27 12.73
N ASP A 52 -14.17 -17.22 14.06
CA ASP A 52 -14.11 -15.98 14.82
C ASP A 52 -12.66 -15.49 14.88
N GLY A 53 -12.33 -14.65 13.92
CA GLY A 53 -11.04 -14.01 13.74
C GLY A 53 -10.14 -14.67 12.70
N PRO A 54 -8.94 -14.10 12.51
CA PRO A 54 -8.07 -14.47 11.42
C PRO A 54 -7.59 -15.92 11.56
N ASN A 55 -8.00 -16.76 10.60
CA ASN A 55 -7.57 -18.16 10.51
C ASN A 55 -6.66 -18.31 9.31
N TRP A 56 -5.40 -17.95 9.51
CA TRP A 56 -4.39 -17.98 8.49
C TRP A 56 -3.77 -19.36 8.31
N LEU A 57 -3.33 -19.68 7.08
CA LEU A 57 -2.57 -20.92 6.83
C LEU A 57 -1.27 -20.97 7.64
N GLY A 58 -0.61 -19.82 7.82
CA GLY A 58 0.61 -19.70 8.63
C GLY A 58 0.37 -19.55 10.13
N LYS A 59 -0.86 -19.82 10.62
CA LYS A 59 -1.33 -19.60 12.00
C LYS A 59 -1.33 -18.12 12.40
N GLU A 60 -0.16 -17.56 12.67
CA GLU A 60 0.03 -16.16 13.08
C GLU A 60 0.01 -15.20 11.89
N ARG A 61 0.37 -15.69 10.70
CA ARG A 61 0.53 -14.89 9.48
C ARG A 61 -0.19 -15.51 8.29
N PRO A 62 -0.70 -14.69 7.35
CA PRO A 62 -1.44 -15.16 6.18
C PRO A 62 -0.64 -16.13 5.32
N PHE A 63 0.65 -15.84 5.09
CA PHE A 63 1.51 -16.61 4.21
C PHE A 63 2.61 -17.30 5.03
N PRO A 64 2.65 -18.65 5.07
CA PRO A 64 3.65 -19.39 5.84
C PRO A 64 5.08 -19.00 5.49
N MET A 65 5.37 -18.80 4.19
CA MET A 65 6.71 -18.52 3.64
C MET A 65 7.09 -17.04 3.62
N ASN A 66 6.13 -16.12 3.82
CA ASN A 66 6.40 -14.69 3.83
C ASN A 66 6.21 -14.14 5.24
N HIS A 67 7.32 -14.04 5.98
CA HIS A 67 7.29 -13.63 7.39
C HIS A 67 7.17 -12.11 7.57
N THR A 68 7.50 -11.32 6.54
CA THR A 68 7.46 -9.86 6.61
C THR A 68 6.05 -9.31 6.45
N PHE A 69 5.16 -10.05 5.77
CA PHE A 69 3.79 -9.63 5.58
C PHE A 69 2.90 -10.07 6.75
N GLN A 70 2.70 -9.15 7.70
CA GLN A 70 1.81 -9.31 8.85
C GLN A 70 0.84 -8.13 8.87
N PRO A 71 -0.35 -8.27 8.26
CA PRO A 71 -1.28 -7.16 8.19
C PRO A 71 -1.80 -6.81 9.59
N PRO A 72 -1.81 -5.51 9.97
CA PRO A 72 -2.44 -5.09 11.20
C PRO A 72 -3.95 -5.31 11.12
N PRO A 73 -4.64 -5.50 12.26
CA PRO A 73 -6.09 -5.61 12.30
C PRO A 73 -6.76 -4.34 11.72
N PRO A 74 -7.89 -4.49 11.01
CA PRO A 74 -8.62 -3.34 10.49
C PRO A 74 -9.23 -2.52 11.64
N ILE A 75 -9.63 -1.28 11.34
CA ILE A 75 -10.33 -0.43 12.31
C ILE A 75 -11.80 -0.88 12.38
N ALA A 76 -12.34 -0.95 13.59
CA ALA A 76 -13.74 -1.31 13.84
C ALA A 76 -14.70 -0.28 13.26
N GLU A 77 -15.84 -0.75 12.78
CA GLU A 77 -16.89 0.06 12.19
C GLU A 77 -17.43 1.11 13.17
N SER A 78 -17.59 0.73 14.44
CA SER A 78 -17.96 1.62 15.55
C SER A 78 -17.00 2.82 15.66
N THR A 79 -15.70 2.55 15.57
CA THR A 79 -14.65 3.58 15.64
C THR A 79 -14.71 4.50 14.43
N LYS A 80 -14.88 3.96 13.22
CA LYS A 80 -15.04 4.77 12.00
C LYS A 80 -16.24 5.70 12.09
N TYR A 81 -17.36 5.19 12.62
CA TYR A 81 -18.57 5.98 12.86
C TYR A 81 -18.32 7.13 13.84
N ILE A 82 -17.65 6.87 14.97
CA ILE A 82 -17.31 7.92 15.96
C ILE A 82 -16.42 9.00 15.35
N ILE A 83 -15.44 8.64 14.53
CA ILE A 83 -14.57 9.60 13.82
C ILE A 83 -15.41 10.50 12.91
N HIS A 84 -16.31 9.90 12.13
CA HIS A 84 -17.18 10.62 11.21
C HIS A 84 -18.13 11.59 11.94
N GLU A 85 -18.85 11.11 12.95
CA GLU A 85 -19.78 11.92 13.75
C GLU A 85 -19.07 13.10 14.42
N ARG A 86 -17.89 12.89 15.00
CA ARG A 86 -17.10 13.97 15.61
C ARG A 86 -16.71 15.02 14.59
N PHE A 87 -16.23 14.60 13.42
CA PHE A 87 -15.88 15.54 12.36
C PHE A 87 -17.09 16.35 11.90
N MET A 88 -18.23 15.69 11.64
CA MET A 88 -19.46 16.36 11.19
C MET A 88 -20.04 17.31 12.24
N SER A 89 -19.87 17.00 13.54
CA SER A 89 -20.38 17.87 14.62
C SER A 89 -19.71 19.24 14.67
N ASN A 90 -18.39 19.30 14.45
CA ASN A 90 -17.63 20.55 14.44
C ASN A 90 -16.29 20.35 13.72
N PRO A 91 -16.22 20.61 12.40
CA PRO A 91 -15.00 20.42 11.61
C PRO A 91 -13.82 21.29 12.04
N GLN A 92 -14.10 22.48 12.60
CA GLN A 92 -13.07 23.42 13.07
C GLN A 92 -12.38 22.91 14.32
N LYS A 93 -13.17 22.35 15.26
CA LYS A 93 -12.66 21.76 16.50
C LYS A 93 -12.06 20.37 16.28
N PHE A 94 -12.70 19.55 15.47
CA PHE A 94 -12.32 18.17 15.19
C PHE A 94 -11.72 18.04 13.79
N ASN A 95 -10.65 18.79 13.54
CA ASN A 95 -9.93 18.70 12.27
C ASN A 95 -9.21 17.34 12.13
N VAL A 96 -8.78 17.03 10.90
CA VAL A 96 -8.11 15.75 10.57
C VAL A 96 -6.87 15.52 11.43
N SER A 97 -6.07 16.56 11.68
CA SER A 97 -4.86 16.48 12.51
C SER A 97 -5.17 16.13 13.97
N VAL A 98 -6.20 16.76 14.56
CA VAL A 98 -6.66 16.53 15.93
C VAL A 98 -7.19 15.11 16.06
N LEU A 99 -7.99 14.64 15.11
CA LEU A 99 -8.50 13.26 15.09
C LEU A 99 -7.35 12.25 14.92
N SER A 100 -6.35 12.56 14.09
CA SER A 100 -5.17 11.70 13.88
C SER A 100 -4.38 11.52 15.16
N VAL A 101 -4.17 12.61 15.90
CA VAL A 101 -3.51 12.59 17.20
C VAL A 101 -4.37 11.84 18.22
N ALA A 102 -5.67 12.11 18.28
CA ALA A 102 -6.59 11.56 19.29
C ALA A 102 -6.72 10.02 19.20
N PHE A 103 -6.82 9.49 17.98
CA PHE A 103 -7.02 8.05 17.73
C PHE A 103 -5.72 7.31 17.38
N GLY A 104 -4.58 8.02 17.21
CA GLY A 104 -3.31 7.41 16.87
C GLY A 104 -3.27 6.80 15.47
N ILE A 105 -3.99 7.39 14.51
CA ILE A 105 -4.09 6.94 13.11
C ILE A 105 -3.40 7.94 12.18
N SER A 106 -2.88 7.52 11.03
CA SER A 106 -2.34 8.42 10.00
C SER A 106 -3.39 9.37 9.45
N MET A 107 -2.97 10.59 9.08
CA MET A 107 -3.91 11.63 8.64
C MET A 107 -4.70 11.19 7.39
N LYS A 108 -4.04 10.47 6.49
CA LYS A 108 -4.64 9.94 5.25
C LYS A 108 -5.66 8.85 5.52
N ARG A 109 -5.42 8.00 6.52
CA ARG A 109 -6.40 6.98 6.89
C ARG A 109 -7.66 7.61 7.49
N ILE A 110 -7.54 8.73 8.21
CA ILE A 110 -8.70 9.49 8.67
C ILE A 110 -9.46 10.14 7.51
N ASP A 111 -8.76 10.81 6.59
CA ASP A 111 -9.36 11.38 5.38
C ASP A 111 -10.14 10.32 4.58
N ALA A 112 -9.54 9.13 4.42
CA ALA A 112 -10.19 7.99 3.78
C ALA A 112 -11.44 7.51 4.53
N ILE A 113 -11.40 7.43 5.87
CA ILE A 113 -12.57 7.06 6.68
C ILE A 113 -13.70 8.05 6.49
N LEU A 114 -13.43 9.35 6.62
CA LEU A 114 -14.43 10.41 6.46
C LEU A 114 -15.11 10.32 5.09
N ARG A 115 -14.31 10.13 4.04
CA ARG A 115 -14.79 10.02 2.68
C ARG A 115 -15.64 8.76 2.43
N LEU A 116 -15.18 7.60 2.89
CA LEU A 116 -15.92 6.34 2.72
C LEU A 116 -17.22 6.34 3.51
N LYS A 117 -17.24 6.97 4.68
CA LYS A 117 -18.44 7.12 5.51
C LYS A 117 -19.47 8.06 4.91
N GLY A 118 -19.04 9.19 4.38
CA GLY A 118 -19.97 10.02 3.63
C GLY A 118 -20.52 9.29 2.37
N LEU A 119 -19.73 8.43 1.72
CA LEU A 119 -20.21 7.65 0.55
C LEU A 119 -21.25 6.62 0.95
N GLU A 120 -21.07 6.00 2.11
CA GLU A 120 -22.07 5.14 2.71
C GLU A 120 -23.39 5.91 2.92
N GLU A 121 -23.34 7.13 3.45
CA GLU A 121 -24.53 7.97 3.66
C GLU A 121 -25.23 8.40 2.37
N SER A 122 -24.47 8.72 1.32
CA SER A 122 -25.07 9.04 0.02
C SER A 122 -25.74 7.82 -0.60
N TRP A 123 -25.16 6.63 -0.43
CA TRP A 123 -25.76 5.39 -0.92
C TRP A 123 -27.01 4.97 -0.14
N LYS A 124 -27.14 5.31 1.15
CA LYS A 124 -28.38 5.09 1.91
C LYS A 124 -29.61 5.72 1.25
N LYS A 125 -29.44 6.76 0.43
CA LYS A 125 -30.53 7.46 -0.28
C LYS A 125 -31.07 6.72 -1.51
N GLY A 126 -30.43 5.65 -1.99
CA GLY A 126 -30.86 4.97 -3.21
C GLY A 126 -30.32 3.57 -3.47
N LYS A 127 -29.51 2.99 -2.58
CA LYS A 127 -28.96 1.63 -2.68
C LYS A 127 -28.98 0.94 -1.32
N GLU A 128 -29.29 -0.35 -1.33
CA GLU A 128 -29.18 -1.19 -0.13
C GLU A 128 -27.71 -1.50 0.17
N LEU A 129 -27.29 -1.23 1.41
CA LEU A 129 -25.94 -1.50 1.87
C LEU A 129 -25.79 -2.96 2.30
N GLN A 130 -24.66 -3.58 1.96
CA GLN A 130 -24.34 -4.95 2.35
C GLN A 130 -23.83 -5.05 3.80
N THR A 131 -24.67 -4.67 4.76
CA THR A 131 -24.33 -4.65 6.19
C THR A 131 -24.01 -6.05 6.74
N GLY A 132 -24.74 -7.08 6.29
CA GLY A 132 -24.49 -8.46 6.69
C GLY A 132 -23.10 -8.97 6.27
N PHE A 133 -22.62 -8.56 5.09
CA PHE A 133 -21.26 -8.86 4.64
C PHE A 133 -20.23 -8.15 5.50
N ALA A 134 -20.45 -6.86 5.81
CA ALA A 134 -19.56 -6.09 6.67
C ALA A 134 -19.41 -6.73 8.06
N VAL A 135 -20.52 -7.11 8.70
CA VAL A 135 -20.51 -7.80 10.01
C VAL A 135 -19.76 -9.13 9.93
N GLY A 136 -19.97 -9.92 8.86
CA GLY A 136 -19.22 -11.16 8.63
C GLY A 136 -17.72 -10.93 8.49
N MET A 137 -17.31 -9.88 7.77
CA MET A 137 -15.90 -9.52 7.60
C MET A 137 -15.25 -9.03 8.89
N GLU A 138 -15.95 -8.24 9.69
CA GLU A 138 -15.46 -7.83 11.01
C GLU A 138 -15.24 -9.04 11.92
N ARG A 139 -16.18 -9.99 11.93
CA ARG A 139 -16.04 -11.23 12.68
C ARG A 139 -14.79 -12.02 12.26
N MET A 140 -14.51 -12.10 10.96
CA MET A 140 -13.34 -12.83 10.43
C MET A 140 -12.02 -12.09 10.65
N LEU A 141 -12.01 -10.76 10.64
CA LEU A 141 -10.76 -9.98 10.69
C LEU A 141 -10.39 -9.50 12.10
N LYS A 142 -11.31 -9.60 13.08
CA LYS A 142 -11.14 -9.08 14.46
C LYS A 142 -10.63 -7.64 14.45
N PRO A 143 -11.46 -6.67 14.04
CA PRO A 143 -11.06 -5.29 14.00
C PRO A 143 -10.68 -4.78 15.39
N THR A 144 -9.82 -3.77 15.41
CA THR A 144 -9.42 -3.07 16.64
C THR A 144 -10.33 -1.88 16.88
N GLU A 145 -10.87 -1.80 18.09
CA GLU A 145 -11.56 -0.62 18.60
C GLU A 145 -10.53 0.38 19.13
N LEU A 146 -10.53 1.59 18.57
CA LEU A 146 -9.58 2.62 18.98
C LEU A 146 -10.25 3.55 19.98
N VAL A 147 -9.68 3.58 21.18
CA VAL A 147 -10.12 4.46 22.26
C VAL A 147 -9.28 5.72 22.25
N ILE A 148 -9.93 6.88 22.39
CA ILE A 148 -9.27 8.18 22.41
C ILE A 148 -8.29 8.25 23.58
N GLY A 149 -7.07 8.68 23.30
CA GLY A 149 -6.01 8.80 24.30
C GLY A 149 -5.25 7.49 24.58
N ASN A 150 -5.74 6.34 24.10
CA ASN A 150 -4.99 5.09 24.15
C ASN A 150 -4.05 4.97 22.94
N ILE A 151 -3.03 5.82 22.92
CA ILE A 151 -2.09 5.92 21.79
C ILE A 151 -0.87 5.02 22.07
N PRO A 152 -0.46 4.14 21.14
CA PRO A 152 0.76 3.36 21.28
C PRO A 152 1.98 4.27 21.53
N ARG A 153 2.87 3.86 22.45
CA ARG A 153 4.10 4.62 22.77
C ARG A 153 4.98 4.88 21.55
N SER A 154 4.96 3.98 20.57
CA SER A 154 5.69 4.11 19.31
C SER A 154 4.72 4.45 18.18
N ARG A 155 4.85 5.65 17.61
CA ARG A 155 4.11 6.09 16.41
C ARG A 155 4.92 5.92 15.12
N ARG A 156 5.98 5.11 15.14
CA ARG A 156 6.90 4.93 14.00
C ARG A 156 6.15 4.52 12.74
N ASP A 157 5.19 3.61 12.84
CA ASP A 157 4.42 3.12 11.69
C ASP A 157 3.51 4.20 11.11
N VAL A 158 2.87 5.00 11.97
CA VAL A 158 2.02 6.12 11.56
C VAL A 158 2.85 7.20 10.87
N ASN A 159 3.97 7.59 11.48
CA ASN A 159 4.86 8.59 10.92
C ASN A 159 5.50 8.10 9.61
N ALA A 160 5.86 6.82 9.52
CA ALA A 160 6.39 6.23 8.29
C ALA A 160 5.35 6.25 7.16
N ALA A 161 4.09 5.94 7.48
CA ALA A 161 2.99 6.02 6.52
C ALA A 161 2.79 7.46 6.02
N ASP A 162 2.72 8.43 6.93
CA ASP A 162 2.55 9.85 6.57
C ASP A 162 3.75 10.36 5.72
N MET A 163 4.99 9.99 6.07
CA MET A 163 6.19 10.33 5.29
C MET A 163 6.21 9.67 3.90
N GLN A 164 5.80 8.41 3.80
CA GLN A 164 5.74 7.71 2.51
C GLN A 164 4.72 8.39 1.58
N ASP A 165 3.57 8.78 2.11
CA ASP A 165 2.51 9.45 1.35
C ASP A 165 2.96 10.83 0.85
N GLU A 166 3.67 11.62 1.67
CA GLU A 166 4.30 12.87 1.22
C GLU A 166 5.25 12.65 0.03
N SER A 167 5.90 11.48 0.01
CA SER A 167 6.88 11.10 -0.99
C SER A 167 6.26 10.69 -2.34
N GLU A 168 5.02 10.20 -2.33
CA GLU A 168 4.37 9.63 -3.51
C GLU A 168 3.72 10.67 -4.42
N ALA A 169 3.44 11.89 -3.95
CA ALA A 169 3.01 13.07 -4.72
C ALA A 169 1.88 12.89 -5.76
N ASP A 170 1.23 11.73 -5.81
CA ASP A 170 0.21 11.37 -6.80
C ASP A 170 -1.19 11.75 -6.29
N ASP A 171 -1.36 13.05 -6.00
CA ASP A 171 -2.62 13.62 -5.50
C ASP A 171 -3.72 13.67 -6.60
N GLN A 172 -3.41 13.32 -7.86
CA GLN A 172 -4.36 13.41 -8.98
C GLN A 172 -5.58 12.49 -8.82
N ALA A 173 -5.39 11.27 -8.30
CA ALA A 173 -6.53 10.38 -8.02
C ALA A 173 -7.40 10.94 -6.88
N ARG A 174 -6.79 11.60 -5.90
CA ARG A 174 -7.44 12.19 -4.73
C ARG A 174 -8.31 13.39 -5.13
N ASP A 175 -7.81 14.26 -5.99
CA ASP A 175 -8.53 15.42 -6.50
C ASP A 175 -9.75 15.01 -7.35
N ARG A 176 -9.59 13.99 -8.22
CA ARG A 176 -10.70 13.44 -9.03
C ARG A 176 -11.87 12.98 -8.17
N TYR A 177 -11.56 12.38 -7.03
CA TYR A 177 -12.53 11.76 -6.18
C TYR A 177 -13.19 12.69 -5.15
N GLN A 178 -12.53 13.79 -4.77
CA GLN A 178 -13.17 14.84 -3.97
C GLN A 178 -14.25 15.57 -4.78
N ARG A 179 -14.05 15.76 -6.08
CA ARG A 179 -15.05 16.32 -7.00
C ARG A 179 -16.32 15.48 -7.09
N LEU A 180 -16.20 14.16 -7.03
CA LEU A 180 -17.33 13.20 -7.07
C LEU A 180 -18.16 13.17 -5.77
N PHE A 181 -17.63 13.70 -4.68
CA PHE A 181 -18.19 13.45 -3.35
C PHE A 181 -19.18 14.53 -2.89
N TRP A 182 -19.20 15.71 -3.52
CA TRP A 182 -19.90 16.87 -2.97
C TRP A 182 -21.09 17.44 -3.75
N GLU A 183 -21.40 17.01 -4.98
CA GLU A 183 -22.73 17.13 -5.64
C GLU A 183 -22.63 16.52 -7.05
N PRO A 184 -23.75 16.18 -7.73
CA PRO A 184 -23.73 15.99 -9.18
C PRO A 184 -23.46 17.34 -9.85
N VAL A 185 -22.19 17.70 -9.99
CA VAL A 185 -21.77 18.89 -10.71
C VAL A 185 -21.90 18.63 -12.20
N VAL A 186 -22.66 19.48 -12.89
CA VAL A 186 -22.75 19.47 -14.35
C VAL A 186 -21.35 19.73 -14.90
N ASP A 187 -20.91 18.93 -15.88
CA ASP A 187 -19.57 19.05 -16.47
C ASP A 187 -19.28 20.51 -16.89
N GLY A 188 -18.43 21.21 -16.12
CA GLY A 188 -18.02 22.59 -16.41
C GLY A 188 -18.05 23.59 -15.25
N GLU A 189 -18.70 23.27 -14.13
CA GLU A 189 -18.74 24.15 -12.94
C GLU A 189 -17.85 23.60 -11.80
N GLU A 190 -17.38 24.47 -10.90
CA GLU A 190 -16.58 24.07 -9.74
C GLU A 190 -17.49 23.74 -8.54
N ALA A 191 -17.20 22.64 -7.84
CA ALA A 191 -18.00 22.17 -6.70
C ALA A 191 -17.85 23.12 -5.49
N ILE A 192 -18.97 23.44 -4.82
CA ILE A 192 -18.96 24.27 -3.60
C ILE A 192 -18.41 23.45 -2.43
N VAL A 193 -17.11 23.56 -2.17
CA VAL A 193 -16.49 23.07 -0.94
C VAL A 193 -16.73 24.12 0.15
N PRO A 194 -16.92 23.77 1.44
CA PRO A 194 -16.88 24.76 2.51
C PRO A 194 -15.57 25.58 2.38
N GLN A 195 -15.67 26.90 2.24
CA GLN A 195 -14.54 27.80 1.93
C GLN A 195 -13.30 27.52 2.81
N LEU A 196 -13.53 27.17 4.07
CA LEU A 196 -12.50 26.84 5.05
C LEU A 196 -11.64 25.61 4.67
N LEU A 197 -12.21 24.62 3.98
CA LEU A 197 -11.46 23.46 3.46
C LEU A 197 -10.68 23.79 2.18
N GLU A 198 -11.18 24.77 1.42
CA GLU A 198 -10.53 25.24 0.20
C GLU A 198 -9.34 26.12 0.55
N GLU A 199 -9.52 27.11 1.43
CA GLU A 199 -8.47 27.94 1.99
C GLU A 199 -7.36 27.10 2.65
N ALA A 200 -7.72 26.16 3.54
CA ALA A 200 -6.74 25.29 4.18
C ALA A 200 -5.96 24.43 3.17
N LYS A 201 -6.57 24.06 2.04
CA LYS A 201 -5.89 23.33 0.97
C LYS A 201 -5.02 24.23 0.12
N GLU A 202 -5.47 25.44 -0.18
CA GLU A 202 -4.69 26.44 -0.92
C GLU A 202 -3.45 26.83 -0.13
N GLU A 203 -3.57 27.03 1.18
CA GLU A 203 -2.44 27.26 2.09
C GLU A 203 -1.48 26.07 2.11
N LEU A 204 -1.98 24.83 2.17
CA LEU A 204 -1.12 23.64 2.10
C LEU A 204 -0.45 23.50 0.73
N LYS A 205 -1.14 23.87 -0.35
CA LYS A 205 -0.57 23.85 -1.71
C LYS A 205 0.49 24.93 -1.87
N SER A 206 0.24 26.15 -1.40
CA SER A 206 1.18 27.27 -1.50
C SER A 206 2.43 26.98 -0.66
N THR A 207 2.27 26.59 0.60
CA THR A 207 3.40 26.19 1.47
C THR A 207 4.19 25.02 0.89
N ARG A 208 3.53 24.04 0.26
CA ARG A 208 4.22 22.95 -0.46
C ARG A 208 5.00 23.46 -1.66
N ILE A 209 4.42 24.35 -2.47
CA ILE A 209 5.10 24.97 -3.61
C ILE A 209 6.30 25.81 -3.12
N GLU A 210 6.14 26.58 -2.05
CA GLU A 210 7.19 27.37 -1.43
C GLU A 210 8.33 26.50 -0.91
N THR A 211 8.03 25.41 -0.21
CA THR A 211 9.06 24.47 0.26
C THR A 211 9.75 23.75 -0.91
N MET A 212 9.03 23.40 -1.98
CA MET A 212 9.63 22.79 -3.18
C MET A 212 10.49 23.79 -3.97
N THR A 213 10.06 25.05 -4.08
CA THR A 213 10.84 26.11 -4.74
C THR A 213 12.09 26.46 -3.93
N ALA A 214 11.98 26.53 -2.60
CA ALA A 214 13.12 26.68 -1.70
C ALA A 214 14.12 25.51 -1.87
N LYS A 215 13.65 24.25 -1.85
CA LYS A 215 14.51 23.07 -2.03
C LYS A 215 15.15 22.96 -3.42
N SER A 216 14.52 23.50 -4.46
CA SER A 216 15.03 23.48 -5.84
C SER A 216 15.92 24.68 -6.21
N ASN A 217 16.16 25.60 -5.27
CA ASN A 217 17.04 26.74 -5.50
C ASN A 217 18.48 26.29 -5.79
N ASP A 218 19.00 26.68 -6.96
CA ASP A 218 20.32 26.26 -7.45
C ASP A 218 21.46 26.72 -6.53
N LYS A 219 21.30 27.88 -5.87
CA LYS A 219 22.25 28.39 -4.87
C LYS A 219 22.32 27.46 -3.65
N LEU A 220 21.18 26.93 -3.21
CA LEU A 220 21.14 25.98 -2.11
C LEU A 220 21.70 24.63 -2.52
N LEU A 221 21.46 24.18 -3.75
CA LEU A 221 21.95 22.88 -4.25
C LEU A 221 23.45 22.86 -4.52
N THR A 222 23.93 23.79 -5.33
CA THR A 222 25.30 23.75 -5.89
C THR A 222 26.24 24.78 -5.28
N GLY A 223 25.72 25.71 -4.45
CA GLY A 223 26.49 26.83 -3.92
C GLY A 223 26.86 27.88 -4.96
N ARG A 224 26.38 27.73 -6.21
CA ARG A 224 26.61 28.67 -7.31
C ARG A 224 25.34 29.46 -7.57
N GLU A 225 25.50 30.71 -7.95
CA GLU A 225 24.36 31.48 -8.46
C GLU A 225 23.92 30.85 -9.78
N GLY A 226 22.64 30.48 -9.85
CA GLY A 226 22.05 29.93 -11.06
C GLY A 226 22.14 30.94 -12.21
N LYS A 227 22.23 30.45 -13.44
CA LYS A 227 22.16 31.31 -14.62
C LYS A 227 20.85 32.10 -14.60
N LYS A 228 20.92 33.43 -14.79
CA LYS A 228 19.73 34.31 -14.84
C LYS A 228 18.79 33.84 -15.97
N GLY A 229 17.60 33.37 -15.60
CA GLY A 229 16.56 32.88 -16.51
C GLY A 229 15.51 32.05 -15.74
N PRO A 230 14.31 31.80 -16.31
CA PRO A 230 13.30 30.97 -15.67
C PRO A 230 13.86 29.55 -15.48
N VAL A 231 14.05 29.15 -14.23
CA VAL A 231 14.54 27.82 -13.87
C VAL A 231 13.39 26.85 -14.09
N ALA A 232 13.34 26.22 -15.27
CA ALA A 232 12.45 25.10 -15.50
C ALA A 232 12.74 24.03 -14.45
N VAL A 233 11.72 23.59 -13.72
CA VAL A 233 11.83 22.51 -12.72
C VAL A 233 12.42 21.30 -13.42
N LYS A 234 13.70 21.01 -13.15
CA LYS A 234 14.39 19.89 -13.79
C LYS A 234 13.72 18.60 -13.34
N ARG A 235 13.10 17.88 -14.28
CA ARG A 235 12.59 16.53 -14.02
C ARG A 235 13.76 15.64 -13.57
N LEU A 236 13.51 14.84 -12.54
CA LEU A 236 14.50 13.92 -11.97
C LEU A 236 15.05 13.02 -13.09
N LYS A 237 16.34 13.13 -13.39
CA LYS A 237 16.99 12.29 -14.39
C LYS A 237 17.35 10.96 -13.75
N THR A 238 16.87 9.88 -14.33
CA THR A 238 17.29 8.52 -13.97
C THR A 238 18.39 8.12 -14.94
N ILE A 239 19.62 7.97 -14.44
CA ILE A 239 20.76 7.51 -15.23
C ILE A 239 20.93 6.01 -14.95
N ILE A 240 20.71 5.21 -15.97
CA ILE A 240 20.91 3.76 -15.92
C ILE A 240 22.34 3.50 -16.39
N SER A 241 23.20 3.01 -15.50
CA SER A 241 24.54 2.54 -15.85
C SER A 241 24.52 1.01 -15.87
N SER A 242 24.70 0.44 -17.06
CA SER A 242 24.80 -1.01 -17.29
C SER A 242 26.25 -1.39 -17.61
N PRO A 243 27.05 -1.84 -16.64
CA PRO A 243 28.46 -2.13 -16.86
C PRO A 243 28.65 -3.55 -17.42
N GLY A 244 28.46 -3.74 -18.73
CA GLY A 244 28.83 -4.98 -19.45
C GLY A 244 28.08 -6.27 -19.03
N PRO A 245 28.24 -7.37 -19.80
CA PRO A 245 27.58 -8.64 -19.50
C PRO A 245 28.13 -9.25 -18.19
N GLY A 246 27.22 -9.58 -17.26
CA GLY A 246 27.55 -10.27 -15.99
C GLY A 246 27.63 -9.39 -14.74
N ARG A 247 27.37 -8.07 -14.82
CA ARG A 247 27.29 -7.18 -13.65
C ARG A 247 25.87 -6.66 -13.42
N PRO A 248 25.46 -6.42 -12.16
CA PRO A 248 24.14 -5.87 -11.87
C PRO A 248 24.00 -4.43 -12.39
N VAL A 249 22.83 -4.10 -12.93
CA VAL A 249 22.49 -2.77 -13.42
C VAL A 249 22.37 -1.81 -12.24
N THR A 250 23.14 -0.72 -12.27
CA THR A 250 23.06 0.35 -11.26
C THR A 250 22.21 1.49 -11.80
N VAL A 251 21.14 1.85 -11.08
CA VAL A 251 20.24 2.95 -11.43
C VAL A 251 20.47 4.11 -10.48
N PHE A 252 20.99 5.22 -11.01
CA PHE A 252 21.15 6.46 -10.26
C PHE A 252 19.93 7.34 -10.50
N LYS A 253 19.13 7.54 -9.45
CA LYS A 253 18.02 8.50 -9.45
C LYS A 253 18.54 9.82 -8.88
N ASP A 254 18.59 10.86 -9.70
CA ASP A 254 18.83 12.21 -9.19
C ASP A 254 17.70 12.55 -8.21
N VAL A 255 18.06 12.90 -6.97
CA VAL A 255 17.11 13.25 -5.91
C VAL A 255 17.05 14.77 -5.66
N GLY A 256 17.87 15.57 -6.36
CA GLY A 256 17.91 17.03 -6.24
C GLY A 256 17.95 17.51 -4.78
N GLY A 257 17.13 18.51 -4.45
CA GLY A 257 17.02 19.09 -3.10
C GLY A 257 16.03 18.39 -2.19
N ARG A 258 15.56 17.19 -2.54
CA ARG A 258 14.48 16.49 -1.82
C ARG A 258 14.79 16.29 -0.34
N TYR A 259 16.04 15.97 -0.02
CA TYR A 259 16.54 15.74 1.34
C TYR A 259 17.35 16.92 1.89
N LEU A 260 17.26 18.08 1.25
CA LEU A 260 17.95 19.28 1.71
C LEU A 260 17.13 19.95 2.82
N ASP A 261 17.70 20.04 4.01
CA ASP A 261 17.21 20.95 5.04
C ASP A 261 17.59 22.38 4.64
N VAL A 262 16.58 23.19 4.31
CA VAL A 262 16.74 24.55 3.80
C VAL A 262 17.37 25.44 4.86
N GLU A 263 16.93 25.33 6.11
CA GLU A 263 17.41 26.17 7.22
C GLU A 263 18.87 25.84 7.54
N GLU A 264 19.18 24.54 7.64
CA GLU A 264 20.53 24.08 7.91
C GLU A 264 21.50 24.50 6.79
N ARG A 265 21.05 24.43 5.52
CA ARG A 265 21.85 24.84 4.36
C ARG A 265 22.11 26.34 4.35
N VAL A 266 21.09 27.16 4.60
CA VAL A 266 21.21 28.62 4.72
C VAL A 266 22.18 29.00 5.83
N ARG A 267 22.05 28.37 6.99
CA ARG A 267 22.99 28.56 8.11
C ARG A 267 24.43 28.24 7.71
N ARG A 268 24.67 27.09 7.06
CA ARG A 268 26.01 26.70 6.57
C ARG A 268 26.59 27.70 5.57
N MET A 269 25.77 28.28 4.68
CA MET A 269 26.22 29.33 3.76
C MET A 269 26.64 30.60 4.50
N HIS A 270 25.84 31.08 5.46
CA HIS A 270 26.19 32.26 6.26
C HIS A 270 27.46 32.06 7.10
N GLU A 271 27.68 30.86 7.63
CA GLU A 271 28.94 30.53 8.33
C GLU A 271 30.13 30.53 7.37
N ALA A 272 29.96 30.03 6.14
CA ALA A 272 31.01 30.05 5.11
C ALA A 272 31.36 31.47 4.66
N ASP A 273 30.36 32.33 4.45
CA ASP A 273 30.56 33.74 4.08
C ASP A 273 31.28 34.50 5.18
N ARG A 274 30.92 34.29 6.46
CA ARG A 274 31.64 34.86 7.61
C ARG A 274 33.11 34.44 7.63
N ARG A 275 33.40 33.15 7.38
CA ARG A 275 34.79 32.65 7.31
C ARG A 275 35.56 33.26 6.14
N ARG A 276 34.90 33.50 5.01
CA ARG A 276 35.51 34.11 3.83
C ARG A 276 35.88 35.57 4.10
N GLN A 277 34.96 36.37 4.64
CA GLN A 277 35.21 37.76 5.01
C GLN A 277 36.36 37.90 6.02
N ALA A 278 36.43 37.01 7.02
CA ALA A 278 37.52 37.01 7.99
C ALA A 278 38.89 36.68 7.36
N LYS A 279 38.93 35.86 6.30
CA LYS A 279 40.16 35.56 5.56
C LYS A 279 40.59 36.72 4.65
N GLU A 280 39.63 37.39 4.02
CA GLU A 280 39.87 38.57 3.18
C GLU A 280 40.43 39.71 4.05
N ALA A 281 39.80 40.02 5.18
CA ALA A 281 40.29 41.03 6.12
C ALA A 281 41.72 40.73 6.65
N ARG A 282 42.05 39.45 6.88
CA ARG A 282 43.41 39.05 7.27
C ARG A 282 44.44 39.26 6.16
N ARG A 283 44.07 39.01 4.90
CA ARG A 283 44.93 39.26 3.74
C ARG A 283 45.19 40.76 3.55
N ASP A 284 44.15 41.56 3.68
CA ASP A 284 44.25 43.02 3.54
C ASP A 284 45.09 43.63 4.65
N SER A 285 45.10 43.04 5.86
CA SER A 285 45.98 43.47 6.96
C SER A 285 47.45 43.04 6.83
N GLN A 286 47.78 42.15 5.89
CA GLN A 286 49.13 41.64 5.65
C GLN A 286 49.79 42.20 4.38
N SER A 287 49.05 43.00 3.60
CA SER A 287 49.56 43.72 2.41
C SER A 287 49.81 45.18 2.74
#